data_AF-A0A1J5S1N0-F1
#
_entry.id   AF-A0A1J5S1N0-F1
#
_cell.length_a   1.000
_cell.length_b   1.000
_cell.length_c   1.000
_cell.angle_alpha   90.00
_cell.angle_beta   90.00
_cell.angle_gamma   90.00
#
_symmetry.space_group_name_H-M   'P 1'
#
loop_
_entity.id
_entity.type
_entity.pdbx_description
1 polymer ?
#
loop_
_entity_poly.entity_id
_entity_poly.type
_entity_poly.pdbx_seq_one_letter_code
_entity_poly.pdbx_strand_id
1 'polypeptide(L)'
;MQDVILKLVDVPMVRMFVLAGIIFLMIAVLGKIEGKIEPGSIGRIGSAILGVVLIAIGIMMQYGETHDVYAKLPPNMIAALPPQTVISVPASAPANVETTTIKVLSGTYGRNCNAKAGNATAPLSKACDGRGSCDFSIDTSVLEDPAPNCSKDFAAEWKCGSGNAVYSAALSSLTGKNDKLRLNCAN
;
A
#
# COMPACT_ATOMS: atom_id res chain seq x y z
N MET A 1 27.37 12.07 12.95
CA MET A 1 27.59 10.65 12.58
C MET A 1 26.86 9.66 13.51
N GLN A 2 26.28 10.08 14.64
CA GLN A 2 25.42 9.19 15.46
C GLN A 2 23.98 9.01 14.90
N ASP A 3 23.45 9.97 14.15
CA ASP A 3 22.07 9.91 13.62
C ASP A 3 21.85 8.82 12.56
N VAL A 4 22.92 8.47 11.84
CA VAL A 4 22.88 7.41 10.81
C VAL A 4 22.83 6.02 11.46
N ILE A 5 23.41 5.85 12.65
CA ILE A 5 23.45 4.58 13.38
C ILE A 5 22.10 4.31 14.05
N LEU A 6 21.44 5.34 14.59
CA LEU A 6 20.09 5.21 15.15
C LEU A 6 19.02 4.97 14.07
N LYS A 7 19.20 5.51 12.85
CA LYS A 7 18.32 5.23 11.70
C LYS A 7 18.57 3.86 11.04
N LEU A 8 19.72 3.23 11.29
CA LEU A 8 20.00 1.85 10.84
C LEU A 8 19.48 0.80 11.83
N VAL A 9 19.35 1.15 13.11
CA VAL A 9 18.76 0.31 14.17
C VAL A 9 17.23 0.37 14.20
N ASP A 10 16.60 1.26 13.42
CA ASP A 10 15.15 1.38 13.25
C ASP A 10 14.64 0.69 11.96
N VAL A 11 15.45 -0.18 11.33
CA VAL A 11 14.83 -1.21 10.49
C VAL A 11 14.06 -2.08 11.46
N PRO A 12 12.72 -2.17 11.36
CA PRO A 12 11.90 -2.84 12.36
C PRO A 12 12.49 -4.23 12.54
N MET A 13 12.87 -4.59 13.77
CA MET A 13 13.46 -5.89 14.11
C MET A 13 12.71 -7.03 13.40
N VAL A 14 11.38 -6.86 13.24
CA VAL A 14 10.47 -7.65 12.41
C VAL A 14 10.99 -7.96 11.00
N ARG A 15 11.44 -6.96 10.23
CA ARG A 15 12.02 -7.16 8.89
C ARG A 15 13.28 -8.02 8.95
N MET A 16 14.10 -7.88 9.99
CA MET A 16 15.29 -8.73 10.17
C MET A 16 14.92 -10.18 10.49
N PHE A 17 13.91 -10.41 11.34
CA PHE A 17 13.43 -11.76 11.66
C PHE A 17 12.81 -12.47 10.45
N VAL A 18 12.01 -11.75 9.65
CA VAL A 18 11.43 -12.31 8.42
C VAL A 18 12.51 -12.60 7.37
N LEU A 19 13.45 -11.68 7.17
CA LEU A 19 14.57 -11.90 6.23
C LEU A 19 15.45 -13.09 6.65
N ALA A 20 15.78 -13.19 7.94
CA ALA A 20 16.52 -14.33 8.47
C ALA A 20 15.77 -15.64 8.25
N GLY A 21 14.45 -15.67 8.50
CA GLY A 21 13.62 -16.85 8.27
C GLY A 21 13.58 -17.29 6.80
N ILE A 22 13.50 -16.34 5.85
CA ILE A 22 13.55 -16.63 4.41
C ILE A 22 14.92 -17.20 4.00
N ILE A 23 16.02 -16.68 4.55
CA ILE A 23 17.38 -17.18 4.29
C ILE A 23 17.53 -18.63 4.77
N PHE A 24 17.03 -18.97 5.97
CA PHE A 24 17.05 -20.33 6.49
C PHE A 24 16.19 -21.30 5.66
N LEU A 25 15.05 -20.83 5.14
CA LEU A 25 14.19 -21.62 4.24
C LEU A 25 14.90 -21.87 2.89
N MET A 26 15.57 -20.85 2.34
CA MET A 26 16.37 -21.00 1.11
C MET A 26 17.48 -22.04 1.26
N ILE A 27 18.16 -22.10 2.41
CA ILE A 27 19.16 -23.13 2.69
C ILE A 27 18.52 -24.54 2.73
N ALA A 28 17.31 -24.66 3.29
CA ALA A 28 16.58 -25.93 3.33
C ALA A 28 16.21 -26.45 1.93
N VAL A 29 15.78 -25.56 1.03
CA VAL A 29 15.33 -25.90 -0.34
C VAL A 29 16.50 -26.09 -1.30
N LEU A 30 17.48 -25.18 -1.28
CA LEU A 30 18.59 -25.19 -2.24
C LEU A 30 19.60 -26.29 -1.91
N GLY A 31 19.82 -26.61 -0.62
CA GLY A 31 20.48 -27.83 -0.15
C GLY A 31 21.93 -28.10 -0.58
N LYS A 32 22.49 -27.35 -1.53
CA LYS A 32 23.85 -27.45 -2.07
C LYS A 32 24.43 -26.04 -2.16
N ILE A 33 25.17 -25.67 -1.13
CA ILE A 33 25.91 -24.40 -1.10
C ILE A 33 27.36 -24.77 -1.38
N GLU A 34 27.74 -24.64 -2.66
CA GLU A 34 29.10 -24.64 -3.20
C GLU A 34 30.17 -25.40 -2.38
N GLY A 35 30.35 -26.69 -2.70
CA GLY A 35 31.68 -27.30 -2.76
C GLY A 35 32.23 -28.09 -1.57
N LYS A 36 31.70 -27.99 -0.33
CA LYS A 36 32.22 -28.87 0.76
C LYS A 36 31.33 -29.14 1.97
N ILE A 37 30.18 -28.48 2.09
CA ILE A 37 29.28 -28.67 3.24
C ILE A 37 27.90 -29.04 2.70
N GLU A 38 27.58 -30.32 2.78
CA GLU A 38 26.28 -30.85 2.39
C GLU A 38 25.42 -31.05 3.63
N PRO A 39 24.38 -30.21 3.84
CA PRO A 39 23.44 -30.47 4.91
C PRO A 39 22.71 -31.78 4.60
N GLY A 40 22.93 -32.78 5.46
CA GLY A 40 22.14 -34.01 5.46
C GLY A 40 20.65 -33.72 5.72
N SER A 41 19.80 -34.74 5.58
CA SER A 41 18.34 -34.59 5.76
C SER A 41 17.97 -33.87 7.06
N ILE A 42 18.67 -34.22 8.15
CA ILE A 42 18.49 -33.62 9.49
C ILE A 42 18.82 -32.11 9.49
N GLY A 43 19.87 -31.69 8.77
CA GLY A 43 20.27 -30.28 8.68
C GLY A 43 19.26 -29.44 7.90
N ARG A 44 18.69 -29.98 6.82
CA ARG A 44 17.66 -29.29 6.01
C ARG A 44 16.33 -29.18 6.75
N ILE A 45 15.94 -30.24 7.46
CA ILE A 45 14.72 -30.24 8.29
C ILE A 45 14.89 -29.23 9.44
N GLY A 46 16.07 -29.20 10.08
CA GLY A 46 16.38 -28.24 11.14
C GLY A 46 16.30 -26.77 10.67
N SER A 47 16.89 -26.45 9.51
CA SER A 47 16.83 -25.09 8.95
C SER A 47 15.43 -24.69 8.50
N ALA A 48 14.63 -25.63 7.98
CA ALA A 48 13.23 -25.39 7.61
C ALA A 48 12.37 -25.04 8.84
N ILE A 49 12.46 -25.84 9.91
CA ILE A 49 11.70 -25.60 11.15
C ILE A 49 12.10 -24.26 11.75
N LEU A 50 13.40 -23.98 11.85
CA LEU A 50 13.89 -22.72 12.40
C LEU A 50 13.42 -21.51 11.56
N GLY A 51 13.47 -21.61 10.23
CA GLY A 51 13.01 -20.55 9.33
C GLY A 51 11.51 -20.26 9.48
N VAL A 52 10.66 -21.29 9.54
CA VAL A 52 9.21 -21.15 9.72
C VAL A 52 8.88 -20.53 11.08
N VAL A 53 9.57 -20.94 12.15
CA VAL A 53 9.39 -20.39 13.50
C VAL A 53 9.75 -18.90 13.53
N LEU A 54 10.86 -18.49 12.92
CA LEU A 54 11.26 -17.08 12.87
C LEU A 54 10.27 -16.21 12.08
N ILE A 55 9.74 -16.71 10.96
CA ILE A 55 8.71 -16.03 10.18
C ILE A 55 7.42 -15.89 10.99
N ALA A 56 6.97 -16.95 11.65
CA ALA A 56 5.75 -16.93 12.47
C ALA A 56 5.86 -15.92 13.63
N ILE A 57 7.01 -15.89 14.31
CA ILE A 57 7.28 -14.92 15.38
C ILE A 57 7.27 -13.48 14.84
N GLY A 58 7.94 -13.22 13.71
CA GLY A 58 7.96 -11.89 13.08
C GLY A 58 6.56 -11.41 12.68
N ILE A 59 5.76 -12.31 12.10
CA ILE A 59 4.36 -12.04 11.72
C ILE A 59 3.50 -11.79 12.96
N MET A 60 3.65 -12.58 14.02
CA MET A 60 2.84 -12.44 15.25
C MET A 60 3.12 -11.14 16.00
N MET A 61 4.36 -10.66 16.01
CA MET A 61 4.69 -9.33 16.54
C MET A 61 4.09 -8.21 15.69
N GLN A 62 4.03 -8.38 14.37
CA GLN A 62 3.42 -7.40 13.45
C GLN A 62 1.90 -7.24 13.68
N TYR A 63 1.21 -8.30 14.12
CA TYR A 63 -0.21 -8.23 14.48
C TYR A 63 -0.46 -7.49 15.80
N GLY A 64 0.49 -7.43 16.74
CA GLY A 64 0.31 -6.71 18.01
C GLY A 64 0.27 -5.19 17.85
N GLU A 65 1.23 -4.62 17.11
CA GLU A 65 1.36 -3.16 16.94
C GLU A 65 0.26 -2.55 16.06
N THR A 66 -0.24 -3.30 15.08
CA THR A 66 -1.28 -2.79 14.16
C THR A 66 -2.66 -2.66 14.86
N HIS A 67 -2.92 -3.49 15.86
CA HIS A 67 -4.18 -3.46 16.61
C HIS A 67 -4.22 -2.35 17.67
N ASP A 68 -3.11 -2.06 18.36
CA ASP A 68 -3.06 -0.95 19.31
C ASP A 68 -3.12 0.42 18.62
N VAL A 69 -2.54 0.56 17.43
CA VAL A 69 -2.64 1.81 16.66
C VAL A 69 -4.07 2.05 16.16
N TYR A 70 -4.79 1.00 15.75
CA TYR A 70 -6.19 1.12 15.30
C TYR A 70 -7.18 1.27 16.46
N ALA A 71 -6.93 0.61 17.60
CA ALA A 71 -7.79 0.64 18.79
C ALA A 71 -7.62 1.91 19.64
N LYS A 72 -6.51 2.64 19.50
CA LYS A 72 -6.20 3.84 20.28
C LYS A 72 -6.43 5.15 19.52
N LEU A 73 -7.01 5.12 18.31
CA LEU A 73 -7.53 6.31 17.64
C LEU A 73 -8.86 6.71 18.28
N PRO A 74 -8.95 7.83 19.02
CA PRO A 74 -10.24 8.35 19.44
C PRO A 74 -11.04 8.79 18.21
N PRO A 75 -12.37 8.56 18.15
CA PRO A 75 -13.24 8.94 17.03
C PRO A 75 -13.30 10.46 16.76
N ASN A 76 -12.58 11.27 17.54
CA ASN A 76 -12.67 12.72 17.58
C ASN A 76 -11.49 13.41 16.88
N MET A 77 -10.51 12.67 16.34
CA MET A 77 -9.43 13.26 15.51
C MET A 77 -9.83 13.45 14.04
N ILE A 78 -11.12 13.43 13.73
CA ILE A 78 -11.68 13.87 12.44
C ILE A 78 -12.17 15.35 12.52
N ALA A 79 -12.08 16.00 13.69
CA ALA A 79 -12.74 17.30 13.92
C ALA A 79 -11.87 18.44 14.51
N ALA A 80 -10.54 18.34 14.50
CA ALA A 80 -9.69 19.44 14.97
C ALA A 80 -8.42 19.61 14.13
N LEU A 81 -8.58 20.03 12.88
CA LEU A 81 -7.60 20.94 12.32
C LEU A 81 -7.79 22.27 13.06
N PRO A 82 -6.81 22.78 13.83
CA PRO A 82 -6.84 24.18 14.21
C PRO A 82 -6.90 25.00 12.91
N PRO A 83 -7.62 26.13 12.85
CA PRO A 83 -7.43 27.09 11.77
C PRO A 83 -5.96 27.47 11.82
N GLN A 84 -5.17 26.92 10.89
CA GLN A 84 -3.74 27.18 10.86
C GLN A 84 -3.61 28.66 10.52
N THR A 85 -3.30 29.45 11.55
CA THR A 85 -2.81 30.80 11.42
C THR A 85 -1.65 30.75 10.45
N VAL A 86 -1.86 31.37 9.30
CA VAL A 86 -0.87 31.63 8.27
C VAL A 86 0.28 32.43 8.88
N ILE A 87 1.28 31.74 9.42
CA ILE A 87 2.59 32.34 9.66
C ILE A 87 3.27 32.37 8.30
N SER A 88 3.21 33.54 7.67
CA SER A 88 3.98 33.91 6.50
C SER A 88 5.47 33.83 6.83
N VAL A 89 6.08 32.68 6.52
CA VAL A 89 7.54 32.58 6.41
C VAL A 89 7.93 33.03 4.99
N PRO A 90 8.88 33.97 4.83
CA PRO A 90 9.23 34.55 3.54
C PRO A 90 9.89 33.52 2.61
N ALA A 91 9.65 33.71 1.32
CA ALA A 91 10.13 32.90 0.22
C ALA A 91 11.67 32.82 0.17
N SER A 92 12.22 31.61 0.26
CA SER A 92 13.49 31.25 -0.38
C SER A 92 13.76 29.74 -0.28
N ALA A 93 13.05 28.95 -1.08
CA ALA A 93 13.57 27.75 -1.74
C ALA A 93 12.50 27.30 -2.75
N PRO A 94 12.83 27.13 -4.05
CA PRO A 94 11.93 26.40 -4.93
C PRO A 94 11.97 24.95 -4.46
N ALA A 95 11.03 24.56 -3.60
CA ALA A 95 10.57 23.19 -3.64
C ALA A 95 10.08 23.03 -5.08
N ASN A 96 10.88 22.35 -5.90
CA ASN A 96 10.41 21.80 -7.15
C ASN A 96 9.29 20.84 -6.74
N VAL A 97 8.09 21.39 -6.60
CA VAL A 97 6.85 20.65 -6.77
C VAL A 97 6.93 20.23 -8.22
N GLU A 98 7.72 19.19 -8.49
CA GLU A 98 7.48 18.38 -9.65
C GLU A 98 5.99 18.10 -9.56
N THR A 99 5.27 18.63 -10.53
CA THR A 99 3.84 18.50 -10.66
C THR A 99 3.60 17.01 -10.86
N THR A 100 3.53 16.26 -9.75
CA THR A 100 3.24 14.84 -9.70
C THR A 100 1.75 14.69 -9.97
N THR A 101 1.42 15.00 -11.22
CA THR A 101 0.08 15.00 -11.76
C THR A 101 -0.38 13.56 -11.95
N ILE A 102 -1.54 13.23 -11.40
CA ILE A 102 -2.21 11.97 -11.62
C ILE A 102 -2.49 11.82 -13.12
N LYS A 103 -2.13 10.64 -13.63
CA LYS A 103 -2.49 10.16 -14.96
C LYS A 103 -3.13 8.79 -14.79
N VAL A 104 -4.44 8.72 -14.92
CA VAL A 104 -5.20 7.48 -14.76
C VAL A 104 -4.87 6.55 -15.94
N LEU A 105 -4.53 5.30 -15.63
CA LEU A 105 -4.30 4.24 -16.61
C LEU A 105 -5.55 3.41 -16.83
N SER A 106 -6.22 3.03 -15.74
CA SER A 106 -7.33 2.10 -15.75
C SER A 106 -8.23 2.35 -14.52
N GLY A 107 -9.53 2.31 -14.72
CA GLY A 107 -10.54 2.29 -13.66
C GLY A 107 -11.58 1.23 -13.99
N THR A 108 -11.72 0.22 -13.12
CA THR A 108 -12.76 -0.80 -13.25
C THR A 108 -13.69 -0.77 -12.05
N TYR A 109 -14.98 -0.72 -12.32
CA TYR A 109 -16.04 -0.79 -11.33
C TYR A 109 -16.86 -2.06 -11.53
N GLY A 110 -16.89 -2.94 -10.50
CA GLY A 110 -17.66 -4.18 -10.49
C GLY A 110 -16.97 -5.37 -11.14
N ARG A 111 -15.64 -5.45 -11.05
CA ARG A 111 -14.87 -6.60 -11.56
C ARG A 111 -15.38 -7.90 -10.97
N ASN A 112 -15.71 -7.91 -9.67
CA ASN A 112 -16.29 -9.06 -8.99
C ASN A 112 -17.69 -9.43 -9.49
N CYS A 113 -18.37 -8.52 -10.19
CA CYS A 113 -19.69 -8.70 -10.77
C CYS A 113 -19.65 -8.91 -12.29
N ASN A 114 -18.51 -9.34 -12.85
CA ASN A 114 -18.28 -9.50 -14.29
C ASN A 114 -18.44 -8.19 -15.10
N ALA A 115 -18.26 -7.03 -14.48
CA ALA A 115 -18.27 -5.77 -15.21
C ALA A 115 -17.08 -5.67 -16.16
N LYS A 116 -17.28 -4.95 -17.26
CA LYS A 116 -16.23 -4.73 -18.26
C LYS A 116 -15.05 -4.00 -17.64
N ALA A 117 -13.85 -4.58 -17.78
CA ALA A 117 -12.60 -3.93 -17.42
C ALA A 117 -12.51 -2.55 -18.09
N GLY A 118 -12.19 -1.54 -17.28
CA GLY A 118 -12.01 -0.18 -17.76
C GLY A 118 -13.29 0.64 -17.93
N ASN A 119 -14.47 0.14 -17.54
CA ASN A 119 -15.75 0.87 -17.60
C ASN A 119 -15.72 2.23 -16.86
N ALA A 120 -14.93 2.33 -15.79
CA ALA A 120 -14.80 3.53 -14.98
C ALA A 120 -13.60 4.42 -15.37
N THR A 121 -12.80 4.02 -16.37
CA THR A 121 -11.55 4.72 -16.70
C THR A 121 -11.80 6.13 -17.20
N ALA A 122 -12.73 6.31 -18.13
CA ALA A 122 -13.05 7.61 -18.72
C ALA A 122 -13.58 8.65 -17.71
N PRO A 123 -14.57 8.32 -16.84
CA PRO A 123 -15.01 9.29 -15.83
C PRO A 123 -13.93 9.55 -14.77
N LEU A 124 -13.14 8.53 -14.40
CA LEU A 124 -12.07 8.67 -13.42
C LEU A 124 -10.93 9.55 -13.94
N SER A 125 -10.47 9.32 -15.17
CA SER A 125 -9.42 10.12 -15.80
C SER A 125 -9.87 11.56 -15.99
N LYS A 126 -11.11 11.79 -16.44
CA LYS A 126 -11.68 13.14 -16.57
C LYS A 126 -11.74 13.90 -15.24
N ALA A 127 -11.99 13.22 -14.14
CA ALA A 127 -12.08 13.84 -12.81
C ALA A 127 -10.69 14.11 -12.20
N CYS A 128 -9.75 13.18 -12.37
CA CYS A 128 -8.51 13.14 -11.61
C CYS A 128 -7.24 13.47 -12.39
N ASP A 129 -7.24 13.35 -13.72
CA ASP A 129 -6.09 13.72 -14.54
C ASP A 129 -5.76 15.20 -14.33
N GLY A 130 -4.46 15.53 -14.25
CA GLY A 130 -4.03 16.92 -13.99
C GLY A 130 -3.76 17.24 -12.51
N ARG A 131 -4.32 16.46 -11.57
CA ARG A 131 -4.30 16.80 -10.12
C ARG A 131 -3.20 16.07 -9.37
N GLY A 132 -2.70 16.62 -8.27
CA GLY A 132 -1.79 15.89 -7.35
C GLY A 132 -2.52 14.96 -6.36
N SER A 133 -3.77 15.28 -6.05
CA SER A 133 -4.67 14.48 -5.21
C SER A 133 -6.10 14.63 -5.72
N CYS A 134 -6.85 13.54 -5.75
CA CYS A 134 -8.23 13.49 -6.23
C CYS A 134 -9.07 12.52 -5.41
N ASP A 135 -10.20 12.97 -4.88
CA ASP A 135 -11.18 12.10 -4.25
C ASP A 135 -12.34 11.88 -5.23
N PHE A 136 -12.39 10.72 -5.87
CA PHE A 136 -13.43 10.36 -6.83
C PHE A 136 -14.59 9.67 -6.11
N SER A 137 -15.75 10.32 -6.06
CA SER A 137 -16.98 9.72 -5.55
C SER A 137 -17.52 8.67 -6.52
N ILE A 138 -17.76 7.46 -6.03
CA ILE A 138 -18.24 6.35 -6.83
C ILE A 138 -19.77 6.46 -6.93
N ASP A 139 -20.21 7.31 -7.87
CA ASP A 139 -21.61 7.49 -8.21
C ASP A 139 -22.05 6.45 -9.24
N THR A 140 -22.91 5.51 -8.83
CA THR A 140 -23.53 4.51 -9.71
C THR A 140 -24.37 5.14 -10.83
N SER A 141 -24.80 6.38 -10.65
CA SER A 141 -25.51 7.17 -11.66
C SER A 141 -24.62 7.58 -12.85
N VAL A 142 -23.31 7.75 -12.61
CA VAL A 142 -22.33 8.19 -13.63
C VAL A 142 -21.64 7.00 -14.29
N LEU A 143 -21.54 5.88 -13.58
CA LEU A 143 -20.79 4.68 -14.00
C LEU A 143 -21.62 3.65 -14.79
N GLU A 144 -22.91 3.92 -15.02
CA GLU A 144 -23.91 3.01 -15.63
C GLU A 144 -23.87 1.62 -14.98
N ASP A 145 -24.68 1.41 -13.94
CA ASP A 145 -24.66 0.17 -13.15
C ASP A 145 -24.92 -1.08 -14.03
N PRO A 146 -23.91 -1.96 -14.24
CA PRO A 146 -24.08 -3.16 -15.07
C PRO A 146 -24.84 -4.29 -14.35
N ALA A 147 -25.01 -4.21 -13.03
CA ALA A 147 -25.54 -5.28 -12.18
C ALA A 147 -26.09 -4.72 -10.85
N PRO A 148 -27.34 -4.21 -10.81
CA PRO A 148 -27.87 -3.49 -9.64
C PRO A 148 -28.00 -4.32 -8.35
N ASN A 149 -27.85 -5.64 -8.42
CA ASN A 149 -27.98 -6.57 -7.29
C ASN A 149 -26.64 -7.10 -6.75
N CYS A 150 -25.50 -6.53 -7.17
CA CYS A 150 -24.18 -6.99 -6.78
C CYS A 150 -23.40 -5.87 -6.05
N SER A 151 -22.82 -6.19 -4.89
CA SER A 151 -21.87 -5.33 -4.19
C SER A 151 -20.59 -5.25 -5.01
N LYS A 152 -20.39 -4.14 -5.70
CA LYS A 152 -19.28 -3.98 -6.65
C LYS A 152 -18.00 -3.63 -5.90
N ASP A 153 -16.88 -4.06 -6.43
CA ASP A 153 -15.56 -3.52 -6.11
C ASP A 153 -15.22 -2.35 -7.04
N PHE A 154 -14.28 -1.51 -6.65
CA PHE A 154 -13.71 -0.49 -7.53
C PHE A 154 -12.20 -0.55 -7.46
N ALA A 155 -11.55 -0.79 -8.58
CA ALA A 155 -10.10 -0.83 -8.70
C ALA A 155 -9.63 0.21 -9.71
N ALA A 156 -8.65 1.03 -9.33
CA ALA A 156 -8.02 1.98 -10.23
C ALA A 156 -6.51 1.87 -10.17
N GLU A 157 -5.90 2.17 -11.32
CA GLU A 157 -4.47 2.27 -11.51
C GLU A 157 -4.14 3.63 -12.13
N TRP A 158 -3.14 4.32 -11.58
CA TRP A 158 -2.68 5.62 -12.05
C TRP A 158 -1.16 5.75 -11.95
N LYS A 159 -0.61 6.70 -12.70
CA LYS A 159 0.79 7.15 -12.58
C LYS A 159 0.84 8.58 -12.08
N CYS A 160 1.99 8.96 -11.56
CA CYS A 160 2.24 10.31 -11.08
C CYS A 160 3.31 10.98 -11.95
N GLY A 161 2.94 12.08 -12.60
CA GLY A 161 3.81 12.90 -13.45
C GLY A 161 4.51 12.12 -14.56
N SER A 162 5.80 12.40 -14.74
CA SER A 162 6.73 11.66 -15.58
C SER A 162 7.27 10.38 -14.92
N GLY A 163 6.79 10.04 -13.72
CA GLY A 163 7.20 8.85 -12.99
C GLY A 163 6.78 7.57 -13.68
N ASN A 164 7.62 6.53 -13.55
CA ASN A 164 7.31 5.19 -14.05
C ASN A 164 6.52 4.34 -13.05
N ALA A 165 6.36 4.82 -11.80
CA ALA A 165 5.62 4.13 -10.76
C ALA A 165 4.12 4.07 -11.10
N VAL A 166 3.57 2.85 -11.08
CA VAL A 166 2.13 2.61 -11.16
C VAL A 166 1.60 2.44 -9.75
N TYR A 167 0.66 3.30 -9.39
CA TYR A 167 -0.09 3.25 -8.15
C TYR A 167 -1.41 2.55 -8.42
N SER A 168 -1.88 1.79 -7.44
CA SER A 168 -3.14 1.05 -7.52
C SER A 168 -3.90 1.19 -6.21
N ALA A 169 -5.21 1.40 -6.30
CA ALA A 169 -6.11 1.37 -5.16
C ALA A 169 -7.33 0.53 -5.50
N ALA A 170 -7.78 -0.26 -4.53
CA ALA A 170 -8.97 -1.09 -4.67
C ALA A 170 -9.87 -0.92 -3.43
N LEU A 171 -11.16 -0.80 -3.68
CA LEU A 171 -12.21 -0.79 -2.67
C LEU A 171 -13.04 -2.05 -2.88
N SER A 172 -12.95 -2.99 -1.93
CA SER A 172 -13.62 -4.30 -2.03
C SER A 172 -15.05 -4.30 -1.46
N SER A 173 -15.41 -3.29 -0.66
CA SER A 173 -16.69 -3.22 0.04
C SER A 173 -17.29 -1.84 -0.14
N LEU A 174 -17.91 -1.60 -1.29
CA LEU A 174 -18.70 -0.41 -1.50
C LEU A 174 -20.06 -0.56 -0.80
N THR A 175 -20.31 0.31 0.17
CA THR A 175 -21.57 0.34 0.94
C THR A 175 -22.67 1.12 0.19
N GLY A 176 -22.29 1.90 -0.83
CA GLY A 176 -23.22 2.61 -1.70
C GLY A 176 -23.26 4.13 -1.46
N LYS A 177 -23.34 4.86 -2.57
CA LYS A 177 -23.57 6.31 -2.77
C LYS A 177 -22.62 7.32 -2.12
N ASN A 178 -21.63 6.93 -1.31
CA ASN A 178 -20.65 7.87 -0.75
C ASN A 178 -19.22 7.32 -0.67
N ASP A 179 -18.96 6.16 -1.26
CA ASP A 179 -17.62 5.61 -1.31
C ASP A 179 -16.74 6.51 -2.19
N LYS A 180 -15.62 6.96 -1.63
CA LYS A 180 -14.67 7.84 -2.33
C LYS A 180 -13.37 7.10 -2.53
N LEU A 181 -12.95 6.99 -3.77
CA LEU A 181 -11.61 6.52 -4.11
C LEU A 181 -10.66 7.71 -4.11
N ARG A 182 -9.70 7.71 -3.18
CA ARG A 182 -8.65 8.73 -3.14
C ARG A 182 -7.44 8.30 -3.95
N LEU A 183 -7.14 9.05 -5.01
CA LEU A 183 -5.89 8.96 -5.75
C LEU A 183 -4.97 10.06 -5.24
N ASN A 184 -3.75 9.69 -4.86
CA ASN A 184 -2.76 10.65 -4.42
C ASN A 184 -1.41 10.31 -5.04
N CYS A 185 -0.67 11.36 -5.34
CA CYS A 185 0.73 11.31 -5.69
C CYS A 185 1.51 11.91 -4.53
N ALA A 186 1.61 11.16 -3.43
CA ALA A 186 2.49 11.52 -2.32
C ALA A 186 3.94 11.29 -2.73
N ASN A 187 4.77 12.30 -2.51
CA ASN A 187 6.23 12.20 -2.54
C ASN A 187 6.75 12.29 -1.12
#